data_AF-A0A8B8JM62-F1
#
_entry.id   AF-A0A8B8JM62-F1
#
_cell.length_a   1.000
_cell.length_b   1.000
_cell.length_c   1.000
_cell.angle_alpha   90.00
_cell.angle_beta   90.00
_cell.angle_gamma   90.00
#
_symmetry.space_group_name_H-M   'P 1'
#
loop_
_entity.id
_entity.type
_entity.pdbx_description
1 polymer ?
#
loop_
_entity_poly.entity_id
_entity_poly.type
_entity_poly.pdbx_seq_one_letter_code
_entity_poly.pdbx_strand_id
1 'polypeptide(L)'
;MKATLKGKYDVDKNGAAAATFAVNAGDIKLKASVTEATFINGPSLTGLALAVEKPGSFIVDYNVPKKDFRFQFMNTVRVAEKPLNLTYSHSRGDNRTVLDGTFVLDPANKVSANYAVYQTSNKVLALEWSRNSKHTGCFKIVASVNLAEETKVPKLIAETAWNLEM
;
A
#
# COMPACT_ATOMS: atom_id res chain seq x y z
N MET A 1 -15.62 1.82 -24.31
CA MET A 1 -15.55 1.51 -22.86
C MET A 1 -14.98 0.10 -22.70
N LYS A 2 -14.08 -0.15 -21.74
CA LYS A 2 -13.50 -1.49 -21.49
C LYS A 2 -13.96 -2.00 -20.14
N ALA A 3 -14.71 -3.09 -20.13
CA ALA A 3 -15.14 -3.80 -18.92
C ALA A 3 -14.31 -5.07 -18.73
N THR A 4 -14.11 -5.49 -17.49
CA THR A 4 -13.39 -6.71 -17.13
C THR A 4 -14.14 -7.41 -16.01
N LEU A 5 -14.43 -8.69 -16.20
CA LEU A 5 -14.96 -9.58 -15.18
C LEU A 5 -13.88 -10.62 -14.85
N LYS A 6 -13.53 -10.74 -13.57
CA LYS A 6 -12.62 -11.77 -13.07
C LYS A 6 -13.34 -12.59 -12.01
N GLY A 7 -13.36 -13.90 -12.19
CA GLY A 7 -13.84 -14.86 -11.19
C GLY A 7 -12.68 -15.71 -10.70
N LYS A 8 -12.68 -16.03 -9.40
CA LYS A 8 -11.82 -17.06 -8.82
C LYS A 8 -12.67 -17.96 -7.94
N TYR A 9 -12.46 -19.26 -8.04
CA TYR A 9 -13.10 -20.25 -7.19
C TYR A 9 -12.01 -21.15 -6.60
N ASP A 10 -12.02 -21.32 -5.28
CA ASP A 10 -11.00 -22.06 -4.54
C ASP A 10 -11.67 -23.18 -3.74
N VAL A 11 -11.36 -24.44 -4.08
CA VAL A 11 -12.01 -25.63 -3.52
C VAL A 11 -11.47 -25.94 -2.12
N ASP A 12 -10.22 -25.57 -1.85
CA ASP A 12 -9.51 -25.89 -0.60
C ASP A 12 -9.93 -24.99 0.57
N LYS A 13 -10.60 -23.86 0.27
CA LYS A 13 -11.14 -22.91 1.26
C LYS A 13 -12.66 -22.92 1.28
N ASN A 14 -13.26 -24.08 1.60
CA ASN A 14 -14.70 -24.21 1.88
C ASN A 14 -15.63 -23.65 0.77
N GLY A 15 -15.21 -23.75 -0.50
CA GLY A 15 -15.98 -23.25 -1.65
C GLY A 15 -16.07 -21.72 -1.77
N ALA A 16 -15.10 -20.98 -1.23
CA ALA A 16 -15.05 -19.53 -1.33
C ALA A 16 -14.90 -19.06 -2.80
N ALA A 17 -15.92 -18.39 -3.32
CA ALA A 17 -15.88 -17.73 -4.62
C ALA A 17 -15.53 -16.24 -4.45
N ALA A 18 -14.77 -15.71 -5.41
CA ALA A 18 -14.51 -14.28 -5.54
C ALA A 18 -14.86 -13.81 -6.95
N ALA A 19 -15.55 -12.68 -7.05
CA ALA A 19 -15.88 -12.05 -8.31
C ALA A 19 -15.44 -10.58 -8.26
N THR A 20 -14.87 -10.08 -9.34
CA THR A 20 -14.51 -8.67 -9.51
C THR A 20 -14.97 -8.19 -10.86
N PHE A 21 -15.84 -7.19 -10.85
CA PHE A 21 -16.27 -6.45 -12.03
C PHE A 21 -15.57 -5.10 -12.03
N ALA A 22 -15.00 -4.71 -13.17
CA ALA A 22 -14.33 -3.43 -13.33
C ALA A 22 -14.72 -2.77 -14.66
N VAL A 23 -14.95 -1.47 -14.65
CA VAL A 23 -15.24 -0.67 -15.85
C VAL A 23 -14.28 0.51 -15.90
N ASN A 24 -13.64 0.70 -17.04
CA ASN A 24 -12.83 1.88 -17.30
C ASN A 24 -13.66 2.94 -18.02
N ALA A 25 -13.72 4.13 -17.44
CA ALA A 25 -14.34 5.33 -17.96
C ALA A 25 -13.27 6.44 -18.05
N GLY A 26 -12.60 6.51 -19.21
CA GLY A 26 -11.44 7.38 -19.40
C GLY A 26 -10.28 6.96 -18.50
N ASP A 27 -9.77 7.89 -17.70
CA ASP A 27 -8.69 7.68 -16.74
C ASP A 27 -9.15 7.02 -15.43
N ILE A 28 -10.46 6.91 -15.22
CA ILE A 28 -11.05 6.40 -13.98
C ILE A 28 -11.49 4.96 -14.20
N LYS A 29 -11.22 4.12 -13.21
CA LYS A 29 -11.64 2.74 -13.15
C LYS A 29 -12.55 2.53 -11.94
N LEU A 30 -13.77 2.11 -12.23
CA LEU A 30 -14.77 1.70 -11.26
C LEU A 30 -14.64 0.20 -11.05
N LYS A 31 -14.60 -0.25 -9.79
CA LYS A 31 -14.47 -1.66 -9.42
C LYS A 31 -15.53 -2.01 -8.39
N ALA A 32 -16.16 -3.16 -8.57
CA ALA A 32 -16.96 -3.83 -7.57
C ALA A 32 -16.40 -5.23 -7.40
N SER A 33 -16.10 -5.62 -6.17
CA SER A 33 -15.58 -6.96 -5.86
C SER A 33 -16.34 -7.59 -4.70
N VAL A 34 -16.52 -8.90 -4.77
CA VAL A 34 -17.06 -9.74 -3.69
C VAL A 34 -16.05 -10.85 -3.46
N THR A 35 -15.74 -11.12 -2.21
CA THR A 35 -14.79 -12.18 -1.80
C THR A 35 -15.45 -13.06 -0.76
N GLU A 36 -15.23 -14.37 -0.82
CA GLU A 36 -15.83 -15.34 0.13
C GLU A 36 -17.34 -15.51 -0.04
N ALA A 37 -17.85 -15.33 -1.25
CA ALA A 37 -19.24 -15.65 -1.54
C ALA A 37 -19.48 -17.15 -1.30
N THR A 38 -20.24 -17.47 -0.26
CA THR A 38 -20.73 -18.82 0.02
C THR A 38 -22.17 -18.93 -0.45
N PHE A 39 -22.49 -20.05 -1.09
CA PHE A 39 -23.85 -20.38 -1.53
C PHE A 39 -24.53 -21.40 -0.61
N ILE A 40 -23.80 -21.93 0.38
CA ILE A 40 -24.31 -22.90 1.34
C ILE A 40 -25.19 -22.13 2.34
N ASN A 41 -26.50 -22.40 2.33
CA ASN A 41 -27.58 -21.73 3.09
C ASN A 41 -28.06 -20.36 2.55
N GLY A 42 -27.73 -20.03 1.30
CA GLY A 42 -28.18 -18.80 0.63
C GLY A 42 -27.01 -17.86 0.29
N PRO A 43 -27.21 -16.88 -0.61
CA PRO A 43 -26.14 -15.98 -1.04
C PRO A 43 -25.70 -15.07 0.11
N SER A 44 -24.51 -15.28 0.64
CA SER A 44 -23.87 -14.32 1.55
C SER A 44 -22.85 -13.47 0.79
N LEU A 45 -23.02 -12.14 0.84
CA LEU A 45 -22.10 -11.17 0.25
C LEU A 45 -21.10 -10.69 1.31
N THR A 46 -20.39 -11.64 1.91
CA THR A 46 -19.20 -11.33 2.70
C THR A 46 -18.17 -10.66 1.77
N GLY A 47 -17.43 -9.67 2.28
CA GLY A 47 -16.37 -9.00 1.52
C GLY A 47 -16.77 -8.14 0.31
N LEU A 48 -18.03 -7.69 0.17
CA LEU A 48 -18.39 -6.72 -0.87
C LEU A 48 -17.59 -5.41 -0.70
N ALA A 49 -16.90 -4.98 -1.75
CA ALA A 49 -16.15 -3.73 -1.80
C ALA A 49 -16.39 -2.99 -3.13
N LEU A 50 -16.45 -1.66 -3.04
CA LEU A 50 -16.59 -0.75 -4.17
C LEU A 50 -15.39 0.17 -4.20
N ALA A 51 -14.73 0.31 -5.34
CA ALA A 51 -13.58 1.18 -5.49
C ALA A 51 -13.65 2.06 -6.74
N VAL A 52 -13.15 3.28 -6.60
CA VAL A 52 -12.91 4.23 -7.68
C VAL A 52 -11.43 4.54 -7.69
N GLU A 53 -10.72 4.16 -8.76
CA GLU A 53 -9.27 4.36 -8.87
C GLU A 53 -8.92 5.12 -10.15
N LYS A 54 -8.02 6.10 -10.04
CA LYS A 54 -7.26 6.64 -11.17
C LYS A 54 -5.83 6.12 -11.03
N PRO A 55 -5.35 5.26 -11.95
CA PRO A 55 -4.01 4.68 -11.88
C PRO A 55 -2.93 5.74 -11.69
N GLY A 56 -2.08 5.56 -10.69
CA GLY A 56 -0.99 6.49 -10.36
C GLY A 56 -1.42 7.80 -9.69
N SER A 57 -2.71 8.02 -9.41
CA SER A 57 -3.20 9.26 -8.80
C SER A 57 -3.98 9.04 -7.52
N PHE A 58 -5.04 8.22 -7.53
CA PHE A 58 -5.79 7.96 -6.30
C PHE A 58 -6.57 6.65 -6.35
N ILE A 59 -6.90 6.15 -5.16
CA ILE A 59 -7.80 5.02 -4.94
C ILE A 59 -8.72 5.41 -3.79
N VAL A 60 -10.03 5.33 -4.01
CA VAL A 60 -11.05 5.41 -2.97
C VAL A 60 -11.75 4.07 -2.93
N ASP A 61 -11.67 3.39 -1.80
CA ASP A 61 -12.19 2.04 -1.60
C ASP A 61 -13.18 2.05 -0.42
N TYR A 62 -14.32 1.39 -0.60
CA TYR A 62 -15.36 1.26 0.40
C TYR A 62 -15.67 -0.22 0.63
N ASN A 63 -15.37 -0.70 1.83
CA ASN A 63 -15.75 -2.03 2.28
C ASN A 63 -17.16 -1.98 2.86
N VAL A 64 -18.13 -2.58 2.15
CA VAL A 64 -19.56 -2.47 2.47
C VAL A 64 -19.89 -3.16 3.80
N PRO A 65 -19.48 -4.43 4.06
CA PRO A 65 -19.76 -5.08 5.33
C PRO A 65 -19.14 -4.37 6.54
N LYS A 66 -17.90 -3.88 6.39
CA LYS A 66 -17.20 -3.17 7.47
C LYS A 66 -17.61 -1.70 7.61
N LYS A 67 -18.38 -1.17 6.65
CA LYS A 67 -18.72 0.26 6.52
C LYS A 67 -17.49 1.16 6.61
N ASP A 68 -16.39 0.72 6.00
CA ASP A 68 -15.09 1.39 6.11
C ASP A 68 -14.65 1.99 4.77
N PHE A 69 -14.11 3.21 4.84
CA PHE A 69 -13.52 3.91 3.72
C PHE A 69 -12.00 3.94 3.84
N ARG A 70 -11.34 3.64 2.73
CA ARG A 70 -9.91 3.86 2.56
C ARG A 70 -9.66 4.81 1.40
N PHE A 71 -8.92 5.86 1.67
CA PHE A 71 -8.45 6.82 0.70
C PHE A 71 -6.96 6.62 0.50
N GLN A 72 -6.50 6.62 -0.74
CA GLN A 72 -5.09 6.64 -1.08
C GLN A 72 -4.88 7.66 -2.19
N PHE A 73 -3.96 8.58 -1.99
CA PHE A 73 -3.58 9.59 -2.96
C PHE A 73 -2.08 9.44 -3.23
N MET A 74 -1.73 9.34 -4.50
CA MET A 74 -0.39 9.15 -5.01
C MET A 74 -0.04 10.36 -5.87
N ASN A 75 1.13 10.94 -5.66
CA ASN A 75 1.63 12.02 -6.47
C ASN A 75 3.14 11.85 -6.67
N THR A 76 3.64 12.23 -7.83
CA THR A 76 5.08 12.26 -8.13
C THR A 76 5.46 13.67 -8.54
N VAL A 77 6.31 14.30 -7.73
CA VAL A 77 6.87 15.62 -8.00
C VAL A 77 8.32 15.47 -8.43
N ARG A 78 8.83 16.31 -9.33
CA ARG A 78 10.25 16.33 -9.68
C ARG A 78 10.97 17.38 -8.82
N VAL A 79 11.98 16.96 -8.09
CA VAL A 79 12.88 17.85 -7.34
C VAL A 79 14.27 17.67 -7.93
N ALA A 80 14.87 18.73 -8.46
CA ALA A 80 16.14 18.66 -9.20
C ALA A 80 16.14 17.56 -10.28
N GLU A 81 15.05 17.50 -11.08
CA GLU A 81 14.80 16.49 -12.12
C GLU A 81 14.64 15.03 -11.65
N LYS A 82 14.79 14.78 -10.34
CA LYS A 82 14.63 13.47 -9.72
C LYS A 82 13.21 13.28 -9.18
N PRO A 83 12.61 12.09 -9.31
CA PRO A 83 11.26 11.85 -8.84
C PRO A 83 11.21 11.72 -7.31
N LEU A 84 10.34 12.50 -6.70
CA LEU A 84 9.85 12.38 -5.33
C LEU A 84 8.43 11.82 -5.40
N ASN A 85 8.28 10.54 -5.04
CA ASN A 85 7.00 9.87 -4.97
C ASN A 85 6.40 10.08 -3.58
N LEU A 86 5.17 10.56 -3.52
CA LEU A 86 4.43 10.81 -2.30
C LEU A 86 3.17 9.95 -2.33
N THR A 87 2.88 9.26 -1.24
CA THR A 87 1.65 8.50 -1.05
C THR A 87 1.05 8.85 0.29
N TYR A 88 -0.18 9.34 0.28
CA TYR A 88 -1.00 9.50 1.47
C TYR A 88 -2.06 8.42 1.49
N SER A 89 -2.22 7.73 2.61
CA SER A 89 -3.28 6.74 2.82
C SER A 89 -4.01 7.01 4.12
N HIS A 90 -5.35 7.03 4.09
CA HIS A 90 -6.18 7.15 5.27
C HIS A 90 -7.27 6.09 5.26
N SER A 91 -7.30 5.25 6.28
CA SER A 91 -8.38 4.28 6.54
C SER A 91 -9.21 4.79 7.70
N ARG A 92 -10.52 4.94 7.48
CA ARG A 92 -11.44 5.49 8.48
C ARG A 92 -11.69 4.53 9.64
N GLY A 93 -11.81 3.24 9.37
CA GLY A 93 -12.18 2.19 10.33
C GLY A 93 -11.09 1.96 11.36
N ASP A 94 -9.85 1.87 10.90
CA ASP A 94 -8.67 1.79 11.77
C ASP A 94 -8.19 3.18 12.25
N ASN A 95 -8.83 4.26 11.74
CA ASN A 95 -8.37 5.65 11.82
C ASN A 95 -6.85 5.77 11.68
N ARG A 96 -6.35 5.11 10.65
CA ARG A 96 -4.93 4.98 10.35
C ARG A 96 -4.59 5.94 9.24
N THR A 97 -3.62 6.81 9.48
CA THR A 97 -3.06 7.70 8.47
C THR A 97 -1.61 7.33 8.22
N VAL A 98 -1.24 7.13 6.96
CA VAL A 98 0.12 6.84 6.53
C VAL A 98 0.54 7.85 5.47
N LEU A 99 1.70 8.44 5.66
CA LEU A 99 2.37 9.32 4.72
C LEU A 99 3.70 8.68 4.33
N ASP A 100 3.84 8.34 3.07
CA ASP A 100 5.04 7.76 2.48
C ASP A 100 5.64 8.75 1.49
N GLY A 101 6.95 8.94 1.56
CA GLY A 101 7.71 9.75 0.62
C GLY A 101 8.98 9.03 0.20
N THR A 102 9.16 8.77 -1.09
CA THR A 102 10.38 8.14 -1.63
C THR A 102 11.03 9.06 -2.65
N PHE A 103 12.25 9.50 -2.34
CA PHE A 103 13.10 10.25 -3.24
C PHE A 103 14.14 9.33 -3.91
N VAL A 104 14.16 9.33 -5.23
CA VAL A 104 15.11 8.55 -6.02
C VAL A 104 16.28 9.45 -6.41
N LEU A 105 17.40 9.35 -5.69
CA LEU A 105 18.61 10.14 -5.94
C LEU A 105 19.23 9.75 -7.29
N ASP A 106 19.37 8.45 -7.51
CA ASP A 106 19.85 7.86 -8.76
C ASP A 106 19.30 6.41 -8.89
N PRO A 107 19.55 5.69 -9.99
CA PRO A 107 19.02 4.34 -10.17
C PRO A 107 19.41 3.33 -9.09
N ALA A 108 20.55 3.55 -8.42
CA ALA A 108 21.05 2.69 -7.35
C ALA A 108 20.64 3.17 -5.95
N ASN A 109 20.42 4.47 -5.74
CA ASN A 109 20.21 5.09 -4.43
C ASN A 109 18.79 5.63 -4.24
N LYS A 110 18.12 5.20 -3.17
CA LYS A 110 16.77 5.62 -2.81
C LYS A 110 16.69 5.97 -1.34
N VAL A 111 16.03 7.08 -1.02
CA VAL A 111 15.70 7.47 0.35
C VAL A 111 14.19 7.50 0.49
N SER A 112 13.66 6.79 1.47
CA SER A 112 12.24 6.73 1.78
C SER A 112 12.01 7.20 3.21
N ALA A 113 11.02 8.06 3.41
CA ALA A 113 10.51 8.44 4.71
C ALA A 113 9.06 7.98 4.82
N ASN A 114 8.71 7.39 5.96
CA ASN A 114 7.36 6.99 6.29
C ASN A 114 6.96 7.62 7.62
N TYR A 115 5.72 8.13 7.67
CA TYR A 115 5.08 8.58 8.89
C TYR A 115 3.71 7.90 9.01
N ALA A 116 3.53 7.10 10.04
CA ALA A 116 2.31 6.35 10.28
C ALA A 116 1.71 6.69 11.64
N VAL A 117 0.46 7.11 11.66
CA VAL A 117 -0.31 7.45 12.86
C VAL A 117 -1.49 6.50 12.98
N TYR A 118 -1.62 5.90 14.16
CA TYR A 118 -2.70 5.00 14.53
C TYR A 118 -3.44 5.57 15.73
N GLN A 119 -4.74 5.32 15.80
CA GLN A 119 -5.59 5.82 16.88
C GLN A 119 -5.18 5.27 18.26
N THR A 120 -4.66 4.04 18.31
CA THR A 120 -4.26 3.29 19.51
C THR A 120 -2.86 3.66 20.05
N SER A 121 -2.52 4.95 20.05
CA SER A 121 -1.28 5.45 20.66
C SER A 121 0.01 4.97 19.98
N ASN A 122 -0.01 4.79 18.66
CA ASN A 122 1.21 4.48 17.91
C ASN A 122 1.44 5.54 16.83
N LYS A 123 2.62 6.15 16.84
CA LYS A 123 3.00 7.21 15.90
C LYS A 123 4.42 6.93 15.44
N VAL A 124 4.57 6.16 14.38
CA VAL A 124 5.89 5.75 13.91
C VAL A 124 6.38 6.76 12.89
N LEU A 125 7.60 7.26 13.10
CA LEU A 125 8.39 7.94 12.08
C LEU A 125 9.54 7.03 11.70
N ALA A 126 9.68 6.74 10.42
CA ALA A 126 10.75 5.90 9.88
C ALA A 126 11.44 6.56 8.69
N LEU A 127 12.74 6.38 8.61
CA LEU A 127 13.59 6.78 7.50
C LEU A 127 14.37 5.55 7.04
N GLU A 128 14.34 5.29 5.75
CA GLU A 128 15.08 4.23 5.09
C GLU A 128 15.96 4.83 4.00
N TRP A 129 17.23 4.46 4.01
CA TRP A 129 18.14 4.68 2.89
C TRP A 129 18.57 3.32 2.37
N SER A 130 18.34 3.09 1.08
CA SER A 130 18.81 1.89 0.41
C SER A 130 19.69 2.25 -0.78
N ARG A 131 20.71 1.41 -0.99
CA ARG A 131 21.52 1.38 -2.19
C ARG A 131 21.55 -0.02 -2.74
N ASN A 132 21.28 -0.17 -4.03
CA ASN A 132 21.36 -1.42 -4.76
C ASN A 132 22.28 -1.23 -5.97
N SER A 133 23.55 -1.62 -5.83
CA SER A 133 24.59 -1.46 -6.86
C SER A 133 25.29 -2.79 -7.08
N LYS A 134 25.45 -3.18 -8.35
CA LYS A 134 26.17 -4.41 -8.73
C LYS A 134 27.68 -4.32 -8.48
N HIS A 135 28.26 -3.12 -8.51
CA HIS A 135 29.71 -2.93 -8.44
C HIS A 135 30.23 -2.59 -7.05
N THR A 136 29.44 -1.87 -6.25
CA THR A 136 29.85 -1.33 -4.95
C THR A 136 29.09 -1.94 -3.78
N GLY A 137 28.40 -3.06 -4.03
CA GLY A 137 27.55 -3.74 -3.04
C GLY A 137 26.20 -3.08 -2.81
N CYS A 138 25.36 -3.78 -2.06
CA CYS A 138 24.02 -3.35 -1.67
C CYS A 138 23.99 -3.08 -0.17
N PHE A 139 23.29 -2.02 0.24
CA PHE A 139 23.04 -1.77 1.67
C PHE A 139 21.65 -1.20 1.90
N LYS A 140 21.19 -1.35 3.14
CA LYS A 140 19.95 -0.77 3.62
C LYS A 140 20.14 -0.31 5.06
N ILE A 141 19.83 0.95 5.33
CA ILE A 141 19.85 1.56 6.66
C ILE A 141 18.44 2.03 6.96
N VAL A 142 17.89 1.60 8.10
CA VAL A 142 16.55 1.96 8.57
C VAL A 142 16.65 2.53 9.97
N ALA A 143 16.17 3.75 10.15
CA ALA A 143 15.97 4.37 11.45
C ALA A 143 14.46 4.53 11.69
N SER A 144 13.96 4.16 12.86
CA SER A 144 12.55 4.36 13.21
C SER A 144 12.37 4.71 14.68
N VAL A 145 11.33 5.47 14.99
CA VAL A 145 11.00 5.84 16.37
C VAL A 145 9.49 5.88 16.53
N ASN A 146 9.00 5.35 17.65
CA ASN A 146 7.62 5.54 18.07
C ASN A 146 7.51 6.83 18.87
N LEU A 147 6.84 7.82 18.31
CA LEU A 147 6.64 9.15 18.89
C LEU A 147 5.52 9.19 19.92
N ALA A 148 4.75 8.12 20.06
CA ALA A 148 3.67 8.03 21.03
C ALA A 148 4.10 7.42 22.38
N GLU A 149 5.28 6.81 22.43
CA GLU A 149 5.89 6.34 23.69
C GLU A 149 6.44 7.53 24.49
N GLU A 150 6.32 7.45 25.82
CA GLU A 150 6.83 8.48 26.74
C GLU A 150 8.36 8.58 26.65
N THR A 151 9.03 7.43 26.59
CA THR A 151 10.47 7.32 26.33
C THR A 151 10.70 6.97 24.86
N LYS A 152 11.20 7.93 24.08
CA LYS A 152 11.47 7.76 22.65
C LYS A 152 12.77 7.00 22.44
N VAL A 153 12.70 5.69 22.25
CA VAL A 153 13.87 4.86 21.94
C VAL A 153 13.94 4.64 20.42
N PRO A 154 14.88 5.30 19.70
CA PRO A 154 15.03 5.06 18.27
C PRO A 154 15.61 3.67 18.02
N LYS A 155 15.08 2.99 17.02
CA LYS A 155 15.60 1.72 16.49
C LYS A 155 16.39 2.02 15.22
N LEU A 156 17.64 1.59 15.19
CA LEU A 156 18.52 1.69 14.04
C LEU A 156 18.91 0.28 13.58
N ILE A 157 18.72 0.01 12.30
CA ILE A 157 19.08 -1.25 11.64
C ILE A 157 19.92 -0.91 10.43
N ALA A 158 21.05 -1.59 10.26
CA ALA A 158 21.91 -1.47 9.09
C ALA A 158 22.26 -2.86 8.58
N GLU A 159 22.04 -3.07 7.29
CA GLU A 159 22.29 -4.33 6.60
C GLU A 159 23.12 -4.07 5.34
N THR A 160 24.04 -4.99 5.04
CA THR A 160 24.86 -4.96 3.82
C THR A 160 24.83 -6.34 3.18
N ALA A 161 24.80 -6.38 1.85
CA ALA A 161 24.81 -7.60 1.06
C ALA A 161 25.85 -7.47 -0.05
N TRP A 162 26.68 -8.52 -0.17
CA TRP A 162 27.74 -8.64 -1.16
C TRP A 162 27.43 -9.84 -2.05
N ASN A 163 27.22 -9.59 -3.34
CA ASN A 163 27.10 -10.66 -4.32
C ASN A 163 28.48 -10.87 -4.94
N LEU A 164 29.10 -12.01 -4.66
CA LEU A 164 30.33 -12.43 -5.31
C LEU A 164 29.92 -13.30 -6.51
N GLU A 165 30.06 -12.77 -7.72
CA GLU A 165 30.09 -13.62 -8.92
C GLU A 165 31.50 -14.25 -8.98
N MET A 166 31.56 -15.58 -8.84
CA MET A 166 32.76 -16.39 -9.10
C MET A 166 32.71 -16.95 -10.51
#